data_AF-A0A955CIV3-F1
#
_entry.id   AF-A0A955CIV3-F1
#
_cell.length_a   1.000
_cell.length_b   1.000
_cell.length_c   1.000
_cell.angle_alpha   90.00
_cell.angle_beta   90.00
_cell.angle_gamma   90.00
#
_symmetry.space_group_name_H-M   'P 1'
#
loop_
_entity.id
_entity.type
_entity.pdbx_description
1 polymer ?
#
loop_
_entity_poly.entity_id
_entity_poly.type
_entity_poly.pdbx_seq_one_letter_code
_entity_poly.pdbx_strand_id
1 'polypeptide(L)'
;MYVRCICSQCQTRFRVDAKYAGRRAKCPQCQAIVTVPAVPVAPTLDSGSAMAPHVSPPAEVSGVSPPSLDIVTDDRSPSARVRRRSMSPWAIVIIGSLGLLTVVAGGVVWLALSYLNAPGTLVLDLPDESAANLKVEIDGAAQGLPESRPAVFRLSAGPHELLVRRRGYPPFRKSIVIGTRTRLDVVTTWEMSEILGAVGADIVPRGYEGWLQSVERSVEQAQVSGKHVLVAFVGSDWHRESQELRRRVLASPEFAATLGERYVTA
;
A
#
# COMPACT_ATOMS: atom_id res chain seq x y z
N MET A 1 -15.58 -11.53 6.72
CA MET A 1 -15.97 -10.40 5.83
C MET A 1 -16.66 -9.35 6.68
N TYR A 2 -16.41 -8.05 6.45
CA TYR A 2 -16.98 -6.95 7.23
C TYR A 2 -17.73 -5.96 6.32
N VAL A 3 -18.72 -5.26 6.87
CA VAL A 3 -19.49 -4.20 6.21
C VAL A 3 -19.12 -2.86 6.86
N ARG A 4 -18.80 -1.86 6.03
CA ARG A 4 -18.53 -0.50 6.49
C ARG A 4 -19.85 0.23 6.72
N CYS A 5 -20.08 0.72 7.93
CA CYS A 5 -21.26 1.49 8.31
C CYS A 5 -20.87 2.93 8.63
N ILE A 6 -21.80 3.87 8.39
CA ILE A 6 -21.67 5.28 8.76
C ILE A 6 -22.83 5.62 9.69
N CYS A 7 -22.55 6.17 10.87
CA CYS A 7 -23.59 6.60 11.78
C CYS A 7 -24.27 7.88 11.28
N SER A 8 -25.60 7.91 11.16
CA SER A 8 -26.34 9.10 10.73
C SER A 8 -26.34 10.25 11.74
N GLN A 9 -26.02 9.98 13.02
CA GLN A 9 -26.02 11.01 14.08
C GLN A 9 -24.66 11.72 14.22
N CYS A 10 -23.56 10.97 14.19
CA CYS A 10 -22.21 11.51 14.45
C CYS A 10 -21.23 11.33 13.29
N GLN A 11 -21.67 10.74 12.17
CA GLN A 11 -20.87 10.48 10.96
C GLN A 11 -19.63 9.59 11.15
N THR A 12 -19.46 8.97 12.31
CA THR A 12 -18.38 8.00 12.55
C THR A 12 -18.52 6.80 11.62
N ARG A 13 -17.40 6.42 10.99
CA ARG A 13 -17.28 5.23 10.16
C ARG A 13 -16.80 4.07 11.04
N PHE A 14 -17.50 2.94 11.00
CA PHE A 14 -17.12 1.76 11.77
C PHE A 14 -17.38 0.46 10.99
N ARG A 15 -16.69 -0.61 11.38
CA ARG A 15 -16.78 -1.93 10.73
C ARG A 15 -17.64 -2.86 11.58
N VAL A 16 -18.54 -3.59 10.93
CA VAL A 16 -19.40 -4.60 11.55
C VAL A 16 -19.22 -5.92 10.79
N ASP A 17 -19.24 -7.07 11.47
CA ASP A 17 -19.20 -8.37 10.79
C ASP A 17 -20.35 -8.51 9.78
N ALA A 18 -20.08 -9.12 8.63
CA ALA A 18 -21.08 -9.33 7.58
C ALA A 18 -22.31 -10.15 8.03
N LYS A 19 -22.19 -10.97 9.09
CA LYS A 19 -23.32 -11.69 9.72
C LYS A 19 -24.41 -10.76 10.27
N TYR A 20 -24.10 -9.48 10.46
CA TYR A 20 -25.04 -8.46 10.90
C TYR A 20 -25.60 -7.61 9.75
N ALA A 21 -25.32 -7.94 8.48
CA ALA A 21 -25.92 -7.25 7.33
C ALA A 21 -27.46 -7.28 7.43
N GLY A 22 -28.09 -6.13 7.25
CA GLY A 22 -29.54 -5.95 7.44
C GLY A 22 -30.02 -5.88 8.90
N ARG A 23 -29.15 -6.09 9.90
CA ARG A 23 -29.48 -5.97 11.33
C ARG A 23 -29.16 -4.58 11.89
N ARG A 24 -29.65 -4.30 13.09
CA ARG A 24 -29.37 -3.05 13.83
C ARG A 24 -28.13 -3.21 14.71
N ALA A 25 -27.22 -2.25 14.68
CA ALA A 25 -26.00 -2.20 15.50
C ALA A 25 -25.88 -0.84 16.22
N LYS A 26 -25.24 -0.81 17.38
CA LYS A 26 -24.97 0.44 18.11
C LYS A 26 -23.69 1.09 17.59
N CYS A 27 -23.71 2.41 17.38
CA CYS A 27 -22.52 3.18 17.05
C CYS A 27 -21.54 3.19 18.24
N PRO A 28 -20.24 2.91 18.03
CA PRO A 28 -19.26 2.89 19.12
C PRO A 28 -18.98 4.27 19.73
N GLN A 29 -19.28 5.36 19.00
CA GLN A 29 -18.98 6.72 19.45
C GLN A 29 -20.16 7.39 20.18
N CYS A 30 -21.39 7.29 19.64
CA CYS A 30 -22.57 7.97 20.21
C CYS A 30 -23.68 7.02 20.68
N GLN A 31 -23.49 5.70 20.57
CA GLN A 31 -24.46 4.65 20.92
C GLN A 31 -25.79 4.66 20.14
N ALA A 32 -25.97 5.56 19.16
CA ALA A 32 -27.13 5.55 18.27
C ALA A 32 -27.27 4.23 17.52
N ILE A 33 -28.51 3.79 17.30
CA ILE A 33 -28.81 2.53 16.60
C ILE A 33 -28.78 2.77 15.08
N VAL A 34 -27.84 2.13 14.38
CA VAL A 34 -27.61 2.22 12.94
C VAL A 34 -28.03 0.90 12.28
N THR A 35 -28.75 0.96 11.16
CA THR A 35 -29.06 -0.23 10.35
C THR A 35 -27.86 -0.54 9.45
N VAL A 36 -27.32 -1.75 9.55
CA VAL A 36 -26.22 -2.23 8.71
C VAL A 36 -26.76 -2.49 7.29
N PRO A 37 -26.15 -1.94 6.23
CA PRO A 37 -26.58 -2.21 4.86
C PRO A 37 -26.63 -3.71 4.57
N ALA A 38 -27.69 -4.16 3.89
CA ALA A 38 -27.75 -5.52 3.39
C ALA A 38 -26.69 -5.67 2.30
N VAL A 39 -25.78 -6.63 2.46
CA VAL A 39 -24.88 -7.02 1.37
C VAL A 39 -25.78 -7.74 0.36
N PRO A 40 -25.83 -7.34 -0.92
CA PRO A 40 -26.50 -8.12 -1.94
C PRO A 40 -25.83 -9.48 -1.94
N VAL A 41 -26.53 -10.48 -1.40
CA VAL A 41 -26.07 -11.87 -1.43
C VAL A 41 -26.12 -12.24 -2.90
N ALA A 42 -24.95 -12.25 -3.56
CA ALA A 42 -24.87 -12.81 -4.90
C ALA A 42 -25.50 -14.21 -4.82
N PRO A 43 -26.43 -14.55 -5.72
CA PRO A 43 -27.08 -15.85 -5.69
C PRO A 43 -25.99 -16.90 -5.68
N THR A 44 -25.89 -17.60 -4.56
CA THR A 44 -25.05 -18.78 -4.43
C THR A 44 -25.61 -19.80 -5.40
N LEU A 45 -25.02 -19.87 -6.59
CA LEU A 45 -25.12 -21.05 -7.44
C LEU A 45 -24.59 -22.18 -6.57
N ASP A 46 -25.51 -23.06 -6.15
CA ASP A 46 -25.21 -24.32 -5.47
C ASP A 46 -24.19 -25.09 -6.31
N SER A 47 -22.91 -24.89 -6.01
CA SER A 47 -21.82 -25.75 -6.43
C SER A 47 -21.87 -27.01 -5.58
N GLY A 48 -22.80 -27.89 -5.92
CA GLY A 48 -22.63 -29.30 -5.67
C GLY A 48 -21.43 -29.79 -6.45
N SER A 49 -20.27 -29.86 -5.82
CA SER A 49 -19.14 -30.62 -6.36
C SER A 49 -18.35 -31.28 -5.24
N ALA A 50 -18.67 -32.57 -5.08
CA ALA A 50 -17.75 -33.69 -5.07
C ALA A 50 -16.35 -33.43 -4.48
N MET A 51 -16.16 -34.05 -3.31
CA MET A 51 -14.88 -34.54 -2.79
C MET A 51 -13.89 -34.92 -3.90
N ALA A 52 -12.75 -34.23 -3.92
CA ALA A 52 -11.50 -34.74 -4.50
C ALA A 52 -10.43 -34.76 -3.39
N PRO A 53 -9.53 -35.75 -3.41
CA PRO A 53 -8.68 -36.06 -2.27
C PRO A 53 -7.47 -35.14 -2.15
N HIS A 54 -7.11 -34.93 -0.88
CA HIS A 54 -5.97 -34.19 -0.37
C HIS A 54 -4.65 -34.81 -0.88
N VAL A 55 -3.94 -34.14 -1.79
CA VAL A 55 -2.56 -34.49 -2.15
C VAL A 55 -1.63 -33.71 -1.22
N SER A 56 -0.99 -34.44 -0.31
CA SER A 56 0.06 -33.92 0.55
C SER A 56 1.31 -33.55 -0.27
N PRO A 57 1.94 -32.39 -0.03
CA PRO A 57 3.28 -32.12 -0.55
C PRO A 57 4.35 -32.88 0.26
N PRO A 58 5.47 -33.26 -0.38
CA PRO A 58 6.54 -34.01 0.25
C PRO A 58 7.33 -33.14 1.23
N ALA A 59 7.82 -33.80 2.27
CA ALA A 59 8.89 -33.34 3.15
C ALA A 59 10.21 -33.17 2.36
N GLU A 60 11.24 -32.70 3.09
CA GLU A 60 12.66 -32.60 2.67
C GLU A 60 12.99 -31.28 1.96
N VAL A 61 13.91 -30.44 2.44
CA VAL A 61 15.32 -30.76 2.68
C VAL A 61 15.88 -30.00 3.89
N SER A 62 16.46 -30.76 4.80
CA SER A 62 17.38 -30.33 5.85
C SER A 62 18.70 -29.79 5.26
N GLY A 63 19.28 -28.79 5.93
CA GLY A 63 20.74 -28.69 6.02
C GLY A 63 21.39 -27.56 5.23
N VAL A 64 21.62 -26.43 5.90
CA VAL A 64 22.84 -25.64 5.72
C VAL A 64 23.29 -25.19 7.10
N SER A 65 24.28 -25.90 7.66
CA SER A 65 25.03 -25.46 8.82
C SER A 65 25.81 -24.17 8.48
N PRO A 66 25.83 -23.15 9.35
CA PRO A 66 26.77 -22.05 9.18
C PRO A 66 28.21 -22.54 9.41
N PRO A 67 29.20 -22.02 8.66
CA PRO A 67 30.60 -22.30 8.90
C PRO A 67 31.03 -21.74 10.26
N SER A 68 31.64 -22.60 11.08
CA SER A 68 32.39 -22.23 12.27
C SER A 68 33.53 -21.30 11.87
N LEU A 69 33.48 -20.06 12.36
CA LEU A 69 34.55 -19.08 12.20
C LEU A 69 35.63 -19.41 13.24
N ASP A 70 36.71 -20.02 12.77
CA ASP A 70 37.93 -20.25 13.54
C ASP A 70 38.53 -18.88 13.92
N ILE A 71 38.30 -18.46 15.16
CA ILE A 71 39.02 -17.35 15.77
C ILE A 71 40.43 -17.87 16.06
N VAL A 72 41.34 -17.56 15.14
CA VAL A 72 42.78 -17.60 15.37
C VAL A 72 43.08 -16.69 16.56
N THR A 73 43.37 -17.31 17.69
CA THR A 73 43.98 -16.64 18.84
C THR A 73 45.46 -16.54 18.55
N ASP A 74 45.91 -15.35 18.13
CA ASP A 74 47.32 -15.04 18.00
C ASP A 74 47.91 -14.82 19.40
N ASP A 75 48.40 -15.93 19.93
CA ASP A 75 49.23 -16.02 21.12
C ASP A 75 50.66 -15.61 20.74
N ARG A 76 51.04 -14.37 21.06
CA ARG A 76 52.35 -13.98 21.61
C ARG A 76 52.51 -12.47 21.67
N SER A 77 52.44 -11.92 22.88
CA SER A 77 53.07 -10.65 23.18
C SER A 77 53.99 -10.80 24.40
N PRO A 78 55.25 -10.31 24.33
CA PRO A 78 56.27 -10.57 25.33
C PRO A 78 55.92 -9.95 26.68
N SER A 79 56.02 -10.78 27.73
CA SER A 79 55.77 -10.42 29.12
C SER A 79 56.83 -9.46 29.66
N ALA A 80 56.60 -8.16 29.47
CA ALA A 80 57.29 -7.13 30.24
C ALA A 80 56.89 -7.29 31.71
N ARG A 81 57.87 -7.61 32.57
CA ARG A 81 57.70 -7.61 34.04
C ARG A 81 57.40 -6.18 34.51
N VAL A 82 56.12 -5.83 34.51
CA VAL A 82 55.65 -4.58 35.13
C VAL A 82 55.81 -4.74 36.64
N ARG A 83 56.73 -3.95 37.19
CA ARG A 83 56.99 -3.82 38.62
C ARG A 83 55.70 -3.33 39.29
N ARG A 84 54.94 -4.26 39.89
CA ARG A 84 53.73 -3.95 40.67
C ARG A 84 54.11 -3.00 41.79
N ARG A 85 53.90 -1.69 41.59
CA ARG A 85 53.75 -0.76 42.69
C ARG A 85 52.48 -1.21 43.41
N SER A 86 52.62 -1.65 44.66
CA SER A 86 51.50 -2.04 45.50
C SER A 86 50.63 -0.80 45.69
N MET A 87 49.58 -0.68 44.88
CA MET A 87 48.53 0.30 45.12
C MET A 87 47.95 0.00 46.50
N SER A 88 47.83 1.05 47.31
CA SER A 88 47.14 0.94 48.58
C SER A 88 45.72 0.42 48.32
N PRO A 89 45.20 -0.49 49.17
CA PRO A 89 43.88 -1.09 48.98
C PRO A 89 42.75 -0.07 48.81
N TRP A 90 42.93 1.15 49.33
CA TRP A 90 42.00 2.26 49.18
C TRP A 90 41.87 2.79 47.73
N ALA A 91 42.95 2.78 46.96
CA ALA A 91 42.93 3.24 45.56
C ALA A 91 42.11 2.30 44.65
N ILE A 92 42.06 1.00 44.98
CA ILE A 92 41.24 0.01 44.24
C ILE A 92 39.76 0.29 44.47
N VAL A 93 39.36 0.66 45.70
CA VAL A 93 37.96 0.97 46.03
C VAL A 93 37.48 2.22 45.28
N ILE A 94 38.29 3.28 45.21
CA ILE A 94 37.93 4.51 44.49
C ILE A 94 37.81 4.26 42.98
N ILE A 95 38.77 3.56 42.39
CA ILE A 95 38.74 3.28 40.94
C ILE A 95 37.56 2.38 40.60
N GLY A 96 37.28 1.37 41.43
CA GLY A 96 36.12 0.49 41.26
C GLY A 96 34.79 1.24 41.36
N SER A 97 34.63 2.13 42.34
CA SER A 97 33.39 2.90 42.50
C SER A 97 33.18 3.91 41.38
N LEU A 98 34.23 4.60 40.92
CA LEU A 98 34.14 5.53 39.80
C LEU A 98 33.78 4.81 38.49
N GLY A 99 34.40 3.65 38.23
CA GLY A 99 34.08 2.81 37.08
C GLY A 99 32.62 2.35 37.09
N LEU A 100 32.14 1.86 38.24
CA LEU A 100 30.74 1.46 38.39
C LEU A 100 29.78 2.65 38.18
N LEU A 101 30.08 3.82 38.74
CA LEU A 101 29.27 5.02 38.57
C LEU A 101 29.18 5.42 37.08
N THR A 102 30.30 5.37 36.34
CA THR A 102 30.28 5.68 34.90
C THR A 102 29.46 4.69 34.09
N VAL A 103 29.50 3.39 34.43
CA VAL A 103 28.68 2.37 33.77
C VAL A 103 27.19 2.58 34.07
N VAL A 104 26.84 2.87 35.33
CA VAL A 104 25.45 3.14 35.73
C VAL A 104 24.93 4.41 35.06
N ALA A 105 25.68 5.51 35.11
CA ALA A 105 25.30 6.77 34.47
C ALA A 105 25.17 6.61 32.95
N GLY A 106 26.13 5.92 32.32
CA GLY A 106 26.08 5.60 30.89
C GLY A 106 24.86 4.74 30.52
N GLY A 107 24.55 3.74 31.34
CA GLY A 107 23.36 2.89 31.18
C GLY A 107 22.06 3.68 31.31
N VAL A 108 21.96 4.59 32.28
CA VAL A 108 20.78 5.45 32.46
C VAL A 108 20.60 6.41 31.28
N VAL A 109 21.68 7.04 30.80
CA VAL A 109 21.61 7.94 29.64
C VAL A 109 21.23 7.17 28.37
N TRP A 110 21.81 6.00 28.15
CA TRP A 110 21.45 5.13 27.01
C TRP A 110 19.99 4.67 27.08
N LEU A 111 19.52 4.28 28.26
CA LEU A 111 18.12 3.91 28.48
C LEU A 111 17.19 5.10 28.22
N ALA A 112 17.52 6.30 28.71
CA ALA A 112 16.74 7.51 28.48
C ALA A 112 16.68 7.86 26.98
N LEU A 113 17.81 7.82 26.28
CA LEU A 113 17.87 8.08 24.82
C LEU A 113 17.09 7.04 24.01
N SER A 114 17.16 5.76 24.37
CA SER A 114 16.36 4.72 23.70
C SER A 114 14.87 4.88 23.96
N TYR A 115 14.47 5.34 25.15
CA TYR A 115 13.08 5.64 25.48
C TYR A 115 12.53 6.81 24.66
N LEU A 116 13.35 7.85 24.47
CA LEU A 116 13.01 9.03 23.67
C LEU A 116 12.96 8.74 22.16
N ASN A 117 13.73 7.77 21.67
CA ASN A 117 13.77 7.38 20.26
C ASN A 117 12.86 6.20 19.90
N ALA A 118 11.82 5.94 20.70
CA ALA A 118 10.89 4.86 20.43
C ALA A 118 10.15 5.07 19.08
N PRO A 119 10.19 4.11 18.15
CA PRO A 119 9.59 4.27 16.83
C PRO A 119 8.06 4.44 16.92
N GLY A 120 7.51 5.22 16.02
CA GLY A 120 6.07 5.26 15.77
C GLY A 120 5.66 4.22 14.73
N THR A 121 4.35 4.11 14.50
CA THR A 121 3.74 3.14 13.59
C THR A 121 2.92 3.87 12.54
N LEU A 122 3.31 3.75 11.28
CA LEU A 122 2.50 4.15 10.13
C LEU A 122 1.67 2.96 9.68
N VAL A 123 0.37 3.16 9.52
CA VAL A 123 -0.55 2.17 8.98
C VAL A 123 -1.15 2.70 7.70
N LEU A 124 -0.87 2.00 6.61
CA LEU A 124 -1.29 2.38 5.28
C LEU A 124 -2.47 1.50 4.85
N ASP A 125 -3.66 2.09 4.76
CA ASP A 125 -4.86 1.43 4.24
C ASP A 125 -4.85 1.55 2.71
N LEU A 126 -4.35 0.50 2.06
CA LEU A 126 -4.27 0.37 0.61
C LEU A 126 -5.57 -0.30 0.10
N PRO A 127 -6.17 0.17 -1.00
CA PRO A 127 -7.35 -0.42 -1.61
C PRO A 127 -7.07 -1.85 -2.05
N ASP A 128 -8.10 -2.70 -1.95
CA ASP A 128 -7.92 -4.15 -1.89
C ASP A 128 -7.38 -4.78 -3.19
N GLU A 129 -7.50 -4.09 -4.33
CA GLU A 129 -7.56 -4.76 -5.62
C GLU A 129 -6.22 -4.96 -6.35
N SER A 130 -5.07 -4.44 -5.89
CA SER A 130 -3.78 -4.78 -6.56
C SER A 130 -2.51 -4.51 -5.74
N ALA A 131 -2.26 -5.26 -4.66
CA ALA A 131 -0.96 -5.19 -3.96
C ALA A 131 0.24 -5.54 -4.87
N ALA A 132 0.04 -6.39 -5.89
CA ALA A 132 1.09 -6.87 -6.77
C ALA A 132 1.81 -5.78 -7.59
N ASN A 133 1.20 -4.61 -7.78
CA ASN A 133 1.75 -3.52 -8.60
C ASN A 133 1.97 -2.22 -7.81
N LEU A 134 1.90 -2.28 -6.48
CA LEU A 134 2.14 -1.14 -5.62
C LEU A 134 3.63 -1.09 -5.24
N LYS A 135 4.22 0.10 -5.30
CA LYS A 135 5.54 0.40 -4.72
C LYS A 135 5.34 1.49 -3.69
N VAL A 136 5.78 1.23 -2.46
CA VAL A 136 5.78 2.20 -1.37
C VAL A 136 7.22 2.65 -1.17
N GLU A 137 7.45 3.95 -1.18
CA GLU A 137 8.73 4.59 -0.85
C GLU A 137 8.48 5.50 0.37
N ILE A 138 9.35 5.40 1.37
CA ILE A 138 9.34 6.26 2.56
C ILE A 138 10.71 6.92 2.62
N ASP A 139 10.74 8.24 2.59
CA ASP A 139 11.95 9.06 2.53
C ASP A 139 12.88 8.67 1.35
N GLY A 140 12.28 8.33 0.21
CA GLY A 140 12.98 7.87 -0.99
C GLY A 140 13.50 6.44 -0.94
N ALA A 141 13.38 5.74 0.20
CA ALA A 141 13.74 4.33 0.32
C ALA A 141 12.54 3.44 -0.01
N ALA A 142 12.70 2.52 -0.96
CA ALA A 142 11.68 1.54 -1.30
C ALA A 142 11.44 0.58 -0.12
N GLN A 143 10.17 0.44 0.27
CA GLN A 143 9.73 -0.43 1.36
C GLN A 143 9.04 -1.66 0.78
N GLY A 144 9.38 -2.84 1.30
CA GLY A 144 8.64 -4.06 1.02
C GLY A 144 7.21 -3.92 1.55
N LEU A 145 6.22 -4.28 0.73
CA LEU A 145 4.83 -4.34 1.17
C LEU A 145 4.64 -5.58 2.05
N PRO A 146 4.28 -5.42 3.34
CA PRO A 146 3.97 -6.57 4.17
C PRO A 146 2.73 -7.29 3.63
N GLU A 147 2.67 -8.61 3.80
CA GLU A 147 1.50 -9.41 3.43
C GLU A 147 0.25 -9.07 4.27
N SER A 148 0.45 -8.51 5.46
CA SER A 148 -0.63 -8.10 6.35
C SER A 148 -1.34 -6.85 5.82
N ARG A 149 -2.67 -6.89 5.87
CA ARG A 149 -3.54 -5.74 5.59
C ARG A 149 -4.27 -5.28 6.86
N PRO A 150 -4.22 -3.98 7.21
CA PRO A 150 -3.50 -2.89 6.53
C PRO A 150 -1.97 -3.02 6.63
N ALA A 151 -1.23 -2.37 5.72
CA ALA A 151 0.23 -2.44 5.72
C ALA A 151 0.80 -1.60 6.88
N VAL A 152 1.67 -2.19 7.71
CA VAL A 152 2.19 -1.57 8.93
C VAL A 152 3.70 -1.35 8.81
N PHE A 153 4.14 -0.10 8.97
CA PHE A 153 5.54 0.30 8.94
C PHE A 153 5.96 0.90 10.28
N ARG A 154 7.13 0.54 10.79
CA ARG A 154 7.73 1.18 11.97
C ARG A 154 8.72 2.23 11.50
N LEU A 155 8.49 3.47 11.91
CA LEU A 155 9.29 4.62 11.49
C LEU A 155 9.84 5.33 12.74
N SER A 156 10.99 5.97 12.61
CA SER A 156 11.49 6.87 13.66
C SER A 156 10.49 8.00 13.91
N ALA A 157 10.55 8.65 15.06
CA ALA A 157 9.77 9.86 15.25
C ALA A 157 10.35 11.00 14.39
N GLY A 158 9.50 11.79 13.74
CA GLY A 158 9.91 12.89 12.87
C GLY A 158 9.03 13.06 11.62
N PRO A 159 9.38 14.03 10.76
CA PRO A 159 8.77 14.20 9.46
C PRO A 159 9.25 13.09 8.50
N HIS A 160 8.33 12.57 7.70
CA HIS A 160 8.61 11.60 6.66
C HIS A 160 7.88 11.97 5.37
N GLU A 161 8.45 11.59 4.23
CA GLU A 161 7.81 11.68 2.94
C GLU A 161 7.31 10.30 2.49
N LEU A 162 6.00 10.16 2.37
CA LEU A 162 5.35 8.95 1.87
C LEU A 162 5.06 9.11 0.38
N LEU A 163 5.57 8.19 -0.43
CA LEU A 163 5.32 8.10 -1.86
C LEU A 163 4.79 6.71 -2.21
N VAL A 164 3.56 6.63 -2.72
CA VAL A 164 2.93 5.38 -3.14
C VAL A 164 2.68 5.42 -4.64
N ARG A 165 3.31 4.51 -5.38
CA ARG A 165 3.22 4.38 -6.83
C ARG A 165 2.41 3.15 -7.21
N ARG A 166 1.50 3.33 -8.16
CA ARG A 166 0.71 2.25 -8.78
C ARG A 166 0.76 2.42 -10.29
N ARG A 167 0.99 1.33 -11.02
CA ARG A 167 1.00 1.36 -12.49
C ARG A 167 -0.34 1.87 -13.02
N GLY A 168 -0.30 2.87 -13.91
CA GLY A 168 -1.50 3.47 -14.52
C GLY A 168 -2.19 4.55 -13.67
N TYR A 169 -1.62 4.93 -12.53
CA TYR A 169 -2.17 5.98 -11.65
C TYR A 169 -1.10 7.01 -11.32
N PRO A 170 -1.49 8.25 -10.96
CA PRO A 170 -0.55 9.24 -10.47
C PRO A 170 0.08 8.77 -9.15
N PRO A 171 1.34 9.12 -8.88
CA PRO A 171 1.95 8.83 -7.60
C PRO A 171 1.23 9.59 -6.48
N PHE A 172 0.87 8.89 -5.40
CA PHE A 172 0.35 9.50 -4.19
C PHE A 172 1.53 9.96 -3.32
N ARG A 173 1.73 11.27 -3.18
CA ARG A 173 2.79 11.86 -2.33
C ARG A 173 2.16 12.57 -1.13
N LYS A 174 2.64 12.31 0.08
CA LYS A 174 2.16 12.96 1.30
C LYS A 174 3.29 13.13 2.32
N SER A 175 3.47 14.36 2.80
CA SER A 175 4.31 14.61 3.98
C SER A 175 3.52 14.21 5.22
N ILE A 176 4.13 13.38 6.06
CA ILE A 176 3.54 12.91 7.33
C ILE A 176 4.50 13.20 8.47
N VAL A 177 4.00 13.29 9.70
CA VAL A 177 4.82 13.42 10.91
C VAL A 177 4.44 12.29 11.85
N ILE A 178 5.42 11.48 12.22
CA ILE A 178 5.27 10.34 13.13
C ILE A 178 5.77 10.76 14.51
N GLY A 179 4.94 10.63 15.53
CA GLY A 179 5.36 10.83 16.92
C GLY A 179 5.88 9.54 17.56
N THR A 180 6.65 9.68 18.64
CA THR A 180 7.15 8.54 19.43
C THR A 180 6.01 7.67 19.93
N ARG A 181 6.02 6.37 19.61
CA ARG A 181 4.95 5.40 19.96
C ARG A 181 3.54 5.80 19.50
N THR A 182 3.43 6.72 18.55
CA THR A 182 2.13 7.09 17.98
C THR A 182 1.80 6.16 16.82
N ARG A 183 0.50 6.00 16.58
CA ARG A 183 -0.03 5.32 15.40
C ARG A 183 -0.65 6.35 14.47
N LEU A 184 -0.21 6.37 13.22
CA LEU A 184 -0.77 7.22 12.18
C LEU A 184 -1.41 6.34 11.10
N ASP A 185 -2.73 6.38 10.98
CA ASP A 185 -3.44 5.68 9.91
C ASP A 185 -3.60 6.61 8.69
N VAL A 186 -3.06 6.20 7.53
CA VAL A 186 -3.16 6.92 6.26
C VAL A 186 -3.96 6.08 5.28
N VAL A 187 -5.07 6.63 4.81
CA VAL A 187 -5.88 6.01 3.74
C VAL A 187 -5.42 6.58 2.41
N THR A 188 -4.99 5.72 1.50
CA THR A 188 -4.64 6.12 0.13
C THR A 188 -5.87 6.02 -0.76
N THR A 189 -6.42 7.16 -1.17
CA THR A 189 -7.45 7.24 -2.20
C THR A 189 -6.83 7.77 -3.48
N TRP A 190 -6.82 6.94 -4.52
CA TRP A 190 -6.52 7.42 -5.87
C TRP A 190 -7.83 7.93 -6.46
N GLU A 191 -7.98 9.25 -6.54
CA GLU A 191 -9.01 9.80 -7.40
C GLU A 191 -8.53 9.73 -8.84
N MET A 192 -9.25 9.00 -9.70
CA MET A 192 -9.03 9.00 -11.15
C MET A 192 -9.38 10.35 -11.79
N SER A 193 -10.00 11.26 -11.03
CA SER A 193 -10.57 12.52 -11.49
C SER A 193 -9.52 13.52 -12.00
N GLU A 194 -8.29 13.53 -11.46
CA GLU A 194 -7.26 14.47 -11.93
C GLU A 194 -6.61 14.06 -13.25
N ILE A 195 -6.60 12.77 -13.60
CA ILE A 195 -6.15 12.36 -14.95
C ILE A 195 -7.15 12.81 -16.01
N LEU A 196 -8.45 12.77 -15.72
CA LEU A 196 -9.47 13.24 -16.67
C LEU A 196 -9.59 14.77 -16.72
N GLY A 197 -9.21 15.48 -15.65
CA GLY A 197 -9.25 16.94 -15.60
C GLY A 197 -8.00 17.64 -16.14
N ALA A 198 -6.81 17.05 -15.98
CA ALA A 198 -5.55 17.65 -16.43
C ALA A 198 -5.05 17.13 -17.79
N VAL A 199 -5.60 16.03 -18.30
CA VAL A 199 -5.53 15.71 -19.73
C VAL A 199 -6.59 16.52 -20.46
N GLY A 200 -6.40 17.83 -20.44
CA GLY A 200 -7.14 18.73 -21.31
C GLY A 200 -6.92 18.32 -22.77
N ALA A 201 -8.03 18.06 -23.44
CA ALA A 201 -8.25 18.14 -24.88
C ALA A 201 -7.53 17.20 -25.87
N ASP A 202 -6.27 16.76 -25.69
CA ASP A 202 -5.51 16.30 -26.87
C ASP A 202 -4.77 14.95 -26.80
N ILE A 203 -4.88 14.16 -25.72
CA ILE A 203 -4.38 12.77 -25.77
C ILE A 203 -5.41 11.89 -26.45
N VAL A 204 -5.48 12.01 -27.77
CA VAL A 204 -6.19 11.06 -28.62
C VAL A 204 -5.35 9.77 -28.66
N PRO A 205 -5.89 8.62 -28.22
CA PRO A 205 -5.16 7.36 -28.34
C PRO A 205 -4.79 7.11 -29.80
N ARG A 206 -3.57 6.62 -30.08
CA ARG A 206 -3.13 6.38 -31.47
C ARG A 206 -4.13 5.49 -32.21
N GLY A 207 -4.50 5.90 -33.43
CA GLY A 207 -5.50 5.21 -34.25
C GLY A 207 -6.94 5.58 -33.94
N TYR A 208 -7.18 6.59 -33.10
CA TYR A 208 -8.49 7.19 -32.84
C TYR A 208 -8.47 8.68 -33.19
N GLU A 209 -7.56 9.11 -34.06
CA GLU A 209 -7.45 10.49 -34.51
C GLU A 209 -8.81 10.99 -35.02
N GLY A 210 -9.34 12.05 -34.40
CA GLY A 210 -10.66 12.60 -34.73
C GLY A 210 -11.84 12.08 -33.88
N TRP A 211 -11.62 11.12 -32.97
CA TRP A 211 -12.64 10.65 -32.02
C TRP A 211 -12.74 11.60 -30.82
N LEU A 212 -13.96 11.97 -30.46
CA LEU A 212 -14.23 12.87 -29.34
C LEU A 212 -14.06 12.15 -28.01
N GLN A 213 -13.21 12.66 -27.13
CA GLN A 213 -12.96 12.04 -25.82
C GLN A 213 -14.04 12.39 -24.76
N SER A 214 -15.18 12.96 -25.18
CA SER A 214 -16.31 13.29 -24.31
C SER A 214 -17.61 12.83 -24.96
N VAL A 215 -18.39 12.05 -24.20
CA VAL A 215 -19.71 11.58 -24.62
C VAL A 215 -20.65 12.77 -24.78
N GLU A 216 -20.58 13.74 -23.89
CA GLU A 216 -21.40 14.96 -23.91
C GLU A 216 -21.16 15.76 -25.18
N ARG A 217 -19.89 16.03 -25.53
CA ARG A 217 -19.54 16.71 -26.79
C ARG A 217 -19.99 15.93 -28.03
N SER A 218 -19.91 14.60 -27.95
CA SER A 218 -20.37 13.73 -29.05
C SER A 218 -21.86 13.81 -29.26
N VAL A 219 -22.63 13.87 -28.18
CA VAL A 219 -24.09 14.06 -28.22
C VAL A 219 -24.45 15.43 -28.77
N GLU A 220 -23.78 16.50 -28.33
CA GLU A 220 -24.00 17.85 -28.86
C GLU A 220 -23.73 17.92 -30.36
N GLN A 221 -22.58 17.40 -30.82
CA GLN A 221 -22.22 17.38 -32.24
C GLN A 221 -23.15 16.48 -33.07
N ALA A 222 -23.61 15.36 -32.51
CA ALA A 222 -24.58 14.48 -33.15
C ALA A 222 -25.93 15.17 -33.36
N GLN A 223 -26.40 15.94 -32.37
CA GLN A 223 -27.62 16.75 -32.48
C GLN A 223 -27.50 17.81 -33.58
N VAL A 224 -26.38 18.52 -33.65
CA VAL A 224 -26.15 19.57 -34.67
C VAL A 224 -26.05 18.99 -36.08
N SER A 225 -25.38 17.84 -36.23
CA SER A 225 -25.13 17.21 -37.53
C SER A 225 -26.21 16.22 -37.99
N GLY A 226 -27.21 15.91 -37.15
CA GLY A 226 -28.23 14.90 -37.44
C GLY A 226 -27.70 13.47 -37.53
N LYS A 227 -26.60 13.17 -36.83
CA LYS A 227 -25.93 11.85 -36.82
C LYS A 227 -26.21 11.09 -35.53
N HIS A 228 -25.86 9.80 -35.49
CA HIS A 228 -25.90 8.99 -34.27
C HIS A 228 -24.58 9.07 -33.50
N VAL A 229 -24.59 8.74 -32.20
CA VAL A 229 -23.34 8.61 -31.42
C VAL A 229 -22.90 7.15 -31.43
N LEU A 230 -21.63 6.89 -31.76
CA LEU A 230 -20.98 5.60 -31.56
C LEU A 230 -19.96 5.75 -30.44
N VAL A 231 -20.08 4.93 -29.39
CA VAL A 231 -19.12 4.90 -28.27
C VAL A 231 -18.33 3.60 -28.30
N ALA A 232 -16.99 3.66 -28.31
CA ALA A 232 -16.12 2.48 -28.29
C ALA A 232 -15.39 2.31 -26.95
N PHE A 233 -15.75 1.27 -26.18
CA PHE A 233 -15.05 0.91 -24.95
C PHE A 233 -13.87 -0.04 -25.26
N VAL A 234 -12.66 0.50 -25.35
CA VAL A 234 -11.47 -0.24 -25.78
C VAL A 234 -10.25 0.00 -24.89
N GLY A 235 -9.56 -1.07 -24.53
CA GLY A 235 -8.23 -1.04 -23.92
C GLY A 235 -7.14 -0.97 -24.99
N SER A 236 -6.88 0.22 -25.55
CA SER A 236 -6.05 0.39 -26.77
C SER A 236 -4.60 -0.13 -26.64
N ASP A 237 -4.04 -0.14 -25.44
CA ASP A 237 -2.64 -0.44 -25.14
C ASP A 237 -2.43 -1.76 -24.39
N TRP A 238 -3.45 -2.29 -23.71
CA TRP A 238 -3.33 -3.48 -22.85
C TRP A 238 -4.23 -4.66 -23.24
N HIS A 239 -5.24 -4.48 -24.12
CA HIS A 239 -6.17 -5.55 -24.49
C HIS A 239 -5.99 -5.98 -25.95
N ARG A 240 -5.60 -7.24 -26.17
CA ARG A 240 -5.23 -7.76 -27.50
C ARG A 240 -6.39 -7.71 -28.50
N GLU A 241 -7.57 -8.10 -28.06
CA GLU A 241 -8.78 -8.14 -28.89
C GLU A 241 -9.22 -6.72 -29.27
N SER A 242 -9.02 -5.75 -28.38
CA SER A 242 -9.26 -4.33 -28.68
C SER A 242 -8.29 -3.81 -29.74
N GLN A 243 -7.03 -4.24 -29.68
CA GLN A 243 -6.03 -3.91 -30.71
C GLN A 243 -6.34 -4.58 -32.06
N GLU A 244 -6.90 -5.79 -32.06
CA GLU A 244 -7.36 -6.45 -33.29
C GLU A 244 -8.63 -5.81 -33.85
N LEU A 245 -9.61 -5.48 -33.02
CA LEU A 245 -10.81 -4.73 -33.41
C LEU A 245 -10.44 -3.41 -34.07
N ARG A 246 -9.49 -2.67 -33.47
CA ARG A 246 -8.97 -1.44 -34.06
C ARG A 246 -8.35 -1.68 -35.42
N ARG A 247 -7.43 -2.65 -35.54
CA ARG A 247 -6.71 -2.91 -36.79
C ARG A 247 -7.59 -3.43 -37.92
N ARG A 248 -8.57 -4.28 -37.61
CA ARG A 248 -9.39 -4.97 -38.62
C ARG A 248 -10.67 -4.22 -38.98
N VAL A 249 -11.22 -3.45 -38.04
CA VAL A 249 -12.53 -2.81 -38.20
C VAL A 249 -12.38 -1.29 -38.11
N LEU A 250 -11.96 -0.75 -36.97
CA LEU A 250 -12.02 0.71 -36.75
C LEU A 250 -11.08 1.50 -37.68
N ALA A 251 -9.95 0.91 -38.05
CA ALA A 251 -8.97 1.51 -38.96
C ALA A 251 -9.20 1.14 -40.44
N SER A 252 -10.24 0.36 -40.78
CA SER A 252 -10.51 0.04 -42.19
C SER A 252 -11.12 1.25 -42.91
N PRO A 253 -10.72 1.56 -44.16
CA PRO A 253 -11.24 2.70 -44.90
C PRO A 253 -12.77 2.63 -45.08
N GLU A 254 -13.32 1.45 -45.31
CA GLU A 254 -14.76 1.24 -45.54
C GLU A 254 -15.57 1.56 -44.28
N PHE A 255 -15.06 1.16 -43.11
CA PHE A 255 -15.70 1.46 -41.84
C PHE A 255 -15.57 2.95 -41.52
N ALA A 256 -14.39 3.55 -41.72
CA ALA A 256 -14.18 4.98 -41.52
C ALA A 256 -15.10 5.85 -42.38
N ALA A 257 -15.32 5.48 -43.66
CA ALA A 257 -16.27 6.15 -44.54
C ALA A 257 -17.70 6.08 -43.99
N THR A 258 -18.13 4.88 -43.57
CA THR A 258 -19.46 4.67 -42.98
C THR A 258 -19.66 5.48 -41.69
N LEU A 259 -18.63 5.56 -40.85
CA LEU A 259 -18.65 6.38 -39.64
C LEU A 259 -18.81 7.86 -39.97
N GLY A 260 -18.01 8.37 -40.92
CA GLY A 260 -18.04 9.76 -41.34
C GLY A 260 -19.41 10.21 -41.86
N GLU A 261 -20.19 9.31 -42.47
CA GLU A 261 -21.53 9.62 -42.98
C GLU A 261 -22.59 9.62 -41.87
N ARG A 262 -22.57 8.63 -40.97
CA ARG A 262 -23.72 8.31 -40.10
C ARG A 262 -23.51 8.56 -38.62
N TYR A 263 -22.26 8.69 -38.17
CA TYR A 263 -21.92 8.68 -36.76
C TYR A 263 -21.02 9.86 -36.36
N VAL A 264 -21.14 10.24 -35.10
CA VAL A 264 -20.15 10.99 -34.33
C VAL A 264 -19.52 9.99 -33.36
N THR A 265 -18.20 9.89 -33.36
CA THR A 265 -17.47 8.84 -32.65
C THR A 265 -16.89 9.33 -31.32
N ALA A 266 -17.08 8.52 -30.27
CA ALA A 266 -16.62 8.74 -28.90
C ALA A 266 -15.81 7.54 -28.35
#